data_AF-A0A388P2K7-F1
#
_entry.id   AF-A0A388P2K7-F1
#
_cell.length_a   1.000
_cell.length_b   1.000
_cell.length_c   1.000
_cell.angle_alpha   90.00
_cell.angle_beta   90.00
_cell.angle_gamma   90.00
#
_symmetry.space_group_name_H-M   'P 1'
#
loop_
_entity.id
_entity.type
_entity.pdbx_description
1 polymer ?
#
loop_
_entity_poly.entity_id
_entity_poly.type
_entity_poly.pdbx_seq_one_letter_code
_entity_poly.pdbx_strand_id
1 'polypeptide(L)'
;MPFRHLLSDQSSLTSDDVLRLGELTAEWQLLADISFADLVLWIPKRKDEKSWPEGHRTIAQIRPMTAATVFAQDLIGNEVAWGSRPDIDQALSSGEIVRDSRAEQVGEIKIKVECIPVFFAGRVIAVISRHRNLETMRTPSRLELNYREIANHIYRMIAEGNFPVKDNVYLAEAAPRVGDGLVRLNVAGEVLFASPNARSAFNRIGWDKDLEGQNLGRVLDSLVSQSSPLNPREENWQ
;
A
#
# COMPACT_ATOMS: atom_id res chain seq x y z
N MET A 1 -5.89 10.98 14.81
CA MET A 1 -6.14 10.58 13.40
C MET A 1 -5.80 11.74 12.49
N PRO A 2 -4.87 11.58 11.53
CA PRO A 2 -4.19 12.68 10.84
C PRO A 2 -5.13 13.58 9.99
N PHE A 3 -6.23 13.04 9.47
CA PHE A 3 -7.09 13.76 8.52
C PHE A 3 -8.48 14.14 9.07
N ARG A 4 -8.72 14.04 10.39
CA ARG A 4 -10.05 14.31 10.97
C ARG A 4 -10.55 15.75 10.70
N HIS A 5 -9.62 16.70 10.58
CA HIS A 5 -9.90 18.10 10.27
C HIS A 5 -10.36 18.34 8.82
N LEU A 6 -10.16 17.35 7.93
CA LEU A 6 -10.57 17.41 6.52
C LEU A 6 -11.97 16.83 6.30
N LEU A 7 -12.52 16.17 7.32
CA LEU A 7 -13.92 15.74 7.34
C LEU A 7 -14.78 16.97 7.65
N SER A 8 -15.53 17.45 6.65
CA SER A 8 -16.56 18.47 6.86
C SER A 8 -17.92 17.83 7.16
N ASP A 9 -18.90 18.67 7.47
CA ASP A 9 -20.33 18.31 7.60
C ASP A 9 -20.93 17.60 6.37
N GLN A 10 -20.19 17.53 5.26
CA GLN A 10 -20.57 16.86 4.02
C GLN A 10 -19.92 15.47 3.86
N SER A 11 -19.47 14.85 4.94
CA SER A 11 -18.98 13.47 4.94
C SER A 11 -19.99 12.56 5.62
N SER A 12 -20.38 11.47 4.94
CA SER A 12 -21.24 10.43 5.51
C SER A 12 -20.48 9.39 6.34
N LEU A 13 -19.21 9.62 6.66
CA LEU A 13 -18.36 8.66 7.33
C LEU A 13 -18.64 8.60 8.84
N THR A 14 -18.80 7.38 9.34
CA THR A 14 -18.92 7.06 10.76
C THR A 14 -17.55 7.10 11.44
N SER A 15 -17.53 7.05 12.78
CA SER A 15 -16.26 6.98 13.52
C SER A 15 -15.45 5.72 13.18
N ASP A 16 -16.13 4.60 12.93
CA ASP A 16 -15.48 3.33 12.56
C ASP A 16 -14.86 3.40 11.16
N ASP A 17 -15.52 4.06 10.21
CA ASP A 17 -14.94 4.31 8.89
C ASP A 17 -13.67 5.14 8.99
N VAL A 18 -13.69 6.20 9.81
CA VAL A 18 -12.55 7.08 10.01
C VAL A 18 -11.38 6.34 10.67
N LEU A 19 -11.67 5.49 11.66
CA LEU A 19 -10.67 4.61 12.26
C LEU A 19 -10.06 3.69 11.20
N ARG A 20 -10.91 3.04 10.38
CA ARG A 20 -10.47 2.14 9.33
C ARG A 20 -9.59 2.81 8.28
N LEU A 21 -9.95 4.01 7.84
CA LEU A 21 -9.11 4.81 6.94
C LEU A 21 -7.81 5.22 7.64
N GLY A 22 -7.85 5.48 8.94
CA GLY A 22 -6.67 5.78 9.76
C GLY A 22 -5.66 4.64 9.72
N GLU A 23 -6.10 3.42 10.00
CA GLU A 23 -5.29 2.19 9.91
C GLU A 23 -4.69 2.03 8.51
N LEU A 24 -5.50 2.19 7.46
CA LEU A 24 -5.06 2.08 6.08
C LEU A 24 -3.94 3.07 5.77
N THR A 25 -4.13 4.35 6.12
CA THR A 25 -3.12 5.39 5.85
C THR A 25 -1.87 5.30 6.73
N ALA A 26 -1.91 4.58 7.85
CA ALA A 26 -0.75 4.36 8.69
C ALA A 26 0.28 3.43 8.01
N GLU A 27 -0.18 2.45 7.23
CA GLU A 27 0.68 1.40 6.66
C GLU A 27 0.89 1.51 5.14
N TRP A 28 0.16 2.39 4.46
CA TRP A 28 0.16 2.45 3.00
C TRP A 28 1.45 2.98 2.34
N GLN A 29 2.48 3.36 3.10
CA GLN A 29 3.80 3.65 2.50
C GLN A 29 4.34 2.38 1.82
N LEU A 30 4.16 1.21 2.45
CA LEU A 30 4.51 -0.08 1.85
C LEU A 30 3.83 -0.22 0.48
N LEU A 31 2.53 0.06 0.42
CA LEU A 31 1.71 0.01 -0.81
C LEU A 31 2.22 0.96 -1.89
N ALA A 32 2.54 2.21 -1.55
CA ALA A 32 3.10 3.18 -2.49
C ALA A 32 4.42 2.68 -3.07
N ASP A 33 5.31 2.18 -2.21
CA ASP A 33 6.65 1.75 -2.58
C ASP A 33 6.64 0.49 -3.46
N ILE A 34 5.85 -0.54 -3.13
CA ILE A 34 5.72 -1.74 -3.99
C ILE A 34 4.94 -1.47 -5.28
N SER A 35 4.13 -0.42 -5.28
CA SER A 35 3.37 0.00 -6.46
C SER A 35 4.14 0.87 -7.43
N PHE A 36 5.26 1.46 -6.97
CA PHE A 36 6.00 2.52 -7.65
C PHE A 36 5.07 3.65 -8.08
N ALA A 37 4.18 4.06 -7.18
CA ALA A 37 3.05 4.92 -7.52
C ALA A 37 2.72 5.89 -6.38
N ASP A 38 2.33 7.10 -6.76
CA ASP A 38 1.66 8.01 -5.84
C ASP A 38 0.24 7.52 -5.58
N LEU A 39 -0.19 7.60 -4.33
CA LEU A 39 -1.55 7.24 -3.92
C LEU A 39 -2.26 8.46 -3.34
N VAL A 40 -3.53 8.62 -3.70
CA VAL A 40 -4.41 9.66 -3.17
C VAL A 40 -5.68 9.00 -2.65
N LEU A 41 -6.10 9.35 -1.43
CA LEU A 41 -7.31 8.84 -0.81
C LEU A 41 -8.45 9.85 -0.96
N TRP A 42 -9.53 9.41 -1.61
CA TRP A 42 -10.72 10.18 -1.89
C TRP A 42 -11.89 9.67 -1.05
N ILE A 43 -12.60 10.57 -0.39
CA ILE A 43 -13.87 10.26 0.28
C ILE A 43 -15.03 10.88 -0.51
N PRO A 44 -16.20 10.22 -0.53
CA PRO A 44 -17.38 10.80 -1.14
C PRO A 44 -17.88 12.00 -0.34
N LYS A 45 -18.21 13.08 -1.04
CA LYS A 45 -18.92 14.23 -0.49
C LYS A 45 -20.42 13.98 -0.60
N ARG A 46 -21.07 13.73 0.54
CA ARG A 46 -22.52 13.54 0.66
C ARG A 46 -22.95 13.73 2.11
N LYS A 47 -24.18 14.22 2.28
CA LYS A 47 -24.79 14.50 3.59
C LYS A 47 -24.93 13.26 4.48
N ASP A 48 -25.39 12.16 3.89
CA ASP A 48 -25.54 10.87 4.55
C ASP A 48 -25.27 9.74 3.56
N GLU A 49 -25.20 8.50 4.06
CA GLU A 49 -24.83 7.33 3.25
C GLU A 49 -25.80 7.08 2.08
N LYS A 50 -27.09 7.40 2.28
CA LYS A 50 -28.17 7.17 1.30
C LYS A 50 -28.25 8.27 0.25
N SER A 51 -27.62 9.42 0.51
CA SER A 51 -27.58 10.54 -0.41
C SER A 51 -26.65 10.26 -1.58
N TRP A 52 -27.03 10.74 -2.76
CA TRP A 52 -26.18 10.70 -3.94
C TRP A 52 -24.90 11.53 -3.68
N PRO A 53 -23.70 11.05 -4.03
CA PRO A 53 -22.48 11.84 -3.91
C PRO A 53 -22.51 13.09 -4.80
N GLU A 54 -22.24 14.25 -4.20
CA GLU A 54 -22.06 15.51 -4.93
C GLU A 54 -20.68 15.58 -5.59
N GLY A 55 -19.75 14.75 -5.12
CA GLY A 55 -18.38 14.67 -5.61
C GLY A 55 -17.47 13.94 -4.63
N HIS A 56 -16.18 14.29 -4.66
CA HIS A 56 -15.15 13.67 -3.82
C HIS A 56 -14.22 14.72 -3.22
N ARG A 57 -13.65 14.39 -2.07
CA ARG A 57 -12.61 15.19 -1.42
C ARG A 57 -11.40 14.31 -1.12
N THR A 58 -10.21 14.81 -1.39
CA THR A 58 -8.97 14.16 -0.98
C THR A 58 -8.70 14.39 0.51
N ILE A 59 -8.35 13.32 1.23
CA ILE A 59 -8.06 13.42 2.67
C ILE A 59 -6.64 12.98 3.03
N ALA A 60 -5.96 12.29 2.12
CA ALA A 60 -4.59 11.87 2.32
C ALA A 60 -3.89 11.66 0.97
N GLN A 61 -2.57 11.85 0.97
CA GLN A 61 -1.70 11.58 -0.17
C GLN A 61 -0.41 10.95 0.35
N ILE A 62 0.14 10.00 -0.41
CA ILE A 62 1.46 9.43 -0.13
C ILE A 62 2.26 9.31 -1.43
N ARG A 63 3.55 9.60 -1.35
CA ARG A 63 4.50 9.51 -2.47
C ARG A 63 5.40 8.30 -2.26
N PRO A 64 5.74 7.54 -3.32
CA PRO A 64 6.63 6.40 -3.18
C PRO A 64 8.07 6.89 -2.93
N MET A 65 8.81 6.14 -2.12
CA MET A 65 10.26 6.32 -1.96
C MET A 65 11.05 5.57 -3.03
N THR A 66 10.39 4.71 -3.80
CA THR A 66 10.97 3.81 -4.81
C THR A 66 10.85 4.32 -6.25
N ALA A 67 10.16 5.44 -6.48
CA ALA A 67 9.97 6.03 -7.80
C ALA A 67 9.79 7.55 -7.71
N ALA A 68 10.03 8.25 -8.82
CA ALA A 68 9.73 9.67 -8.89
C ALA A 68 8.23 9.92 -8.82
N THR A 69 7.82 10.88 -8.00
CA THR A 69 6.42 11.33 -7.89
C THR A 69 5.94 11.99 -9.18
N VAL A 70 4.67 11.77 -9.53
CA VAL A 70 3.99 12.48 -10.63
C VAL A 70 3.30 13.77 -10.17
N PHE A 71 3.30 14.04 -8.87
CA PHE A 71 2.63 15.20 -8.28
C PHE A 71 3.63 16.18 -7.69
N ALA A 72 3.75 17.34 -8.34
CA ALA A 72 4.53 18.46 -7.81
C ALA A 72 3.85 19.12 -6.59
N GLN A 73 2.52 19.11 -6.53
CA GLN A 73 1.74 19.80 -5.50
C GLN A 73 1.08 18.81 -4.54
N ASP A 74 0.75 19.29 -3.35
CA ASP A 74 -0.13 18.58 -2.42
C ASP A 74 -1.56 18.63 -2.94
N LEU A 75 -2.25 17.49 -2.89
CA LEU A 75 -3.63 17.38 -3.31
C LEU A 75 -4.61 17.35 -2.14
N ILE A 76 -4.15 17.26 -0.89
CA ILE A 76 -5.01 17.11 0.29
C ILE A 76 -5.99 18.29 0.41
N GLY A 77 -7.28 17.99 0.62
CA GLY A 77 -8.35 18.98 0.71
C GLY A 77 -8.99 19.37 -0.64
N ASN A 78 -8.38 19.01 -1.77
CA ASN A 78 -8.96 19.24 -3.09
C ASN A 78 -10.31 18.52 -3.24
N GLU A 79 -11.21 19.19 -3.94
CA GLU A 79 -12.55 18.71 -4.22
C GLU A 79 -12.80 18.60 -5.72
N VAL A 80 -13.50 17.56 -6.12
CA VAL A 80 -13.98 17.37 -7.48
C VAL A 80 -15.47 17.11 -7.46
N ALA A 81 -16.20 17.68 -8.41
CA ALA A 81 -17.62 17.39 -8.57
C ALA A 81 -17.83 16.00 -9.16
N TRP A 82 -18.95 15.36 -8.81
CA TRP A 82 -19.37 14.11 -9.43
C TRP A 82 -19.42 14.26 -10.96
N GLY A 83 -18.97 13.24 -11.70
CA GLY A 83 -18.84 13.26 -13.16
C GLY A 83 -17.52 13.86 -13.67
N SER A 84 -16.76 14.56 -12.82
CA SER A 84 -15.45 15.12 -13.22
C SER A 84 -14.33 14.08 -13.23
N ARG A 85 -14.48 13.00 -12.45
CA ARG A 85 -13.55 11.87 -12.38
C ARG A 85 -14.33 10.56 -12.48
N PRO A 86 -14.75 10.16 -13.70
CA PRO A 86 -15.64 9.01 -13.90
C PRO A 86 -15.08 7.68 -13.37
N ASP A 87 -13.76 7.54 -13.32
CA ASP A 87 -13.06 6.38 -12.77
C ASP A 87 -13.21 6.26 -11.24
N ILE A 88 -13.14 7.39 -10.52
CA ILE A 88 -13.40 7.45 -9.08
C ILE A 88 -14.89 7.21 -8.81
N ASP A 89 -15.78 7.85 -9.60
CA ASP A 89 -17.23 7.67 -9.51
C ASP A 89 -17.63 6.20 -9.71
N GLN A 90 -17.03 5.55 -10.71
CA GLN A 90 -17.26 4.16 -11.02
C GLN A 90 -16.76 3.25 -9.90
N ALA A 91 -15.52 3.43 -9.40
CA ALA A 91 -14.99 2.61 -8.32
C ALA A 91 -15.84 2.73 -7.04
N LEU A 92 -16.30 3.95 -6.71
CA LEU A 92 -17.17 4.18 -5.55
C LEU A 92 -18.52 3.44 -5.69
N SER A 93 -19.10 3.45 -6.89
CA SER A 93 -20.45 2.92 -7.12
C SER A 93 -20.48 1.41 -7.38
N SER A 94 -19.47 0.85 -8.05
CA SER A 94 -19.41 -0.57 -8.38
C SER A 94 -18.77 -1.43 -7.29
N GLY A 95 -17.89 -0.87 -6.47
CA GLY A 95 -17.04 -1.65 -5.58
C GLY A 95 -15.94 -2.45 -6.28
N GLU A 96 -15.71 -2.19 -7.58
CA GLU A 96 -14.69 -2.87 -8.40
C GLU A 96 -13.46 -1.98 -8.62
N ILE A 97 -12.31 -2.61 -8.81
CA ILE A 97 -11.08 -1.90 -9.20
C ILE A 97 -11.22 -1.43 -10.65
N VAL A 98 -11.19 -0.12 -10.85
CA VAL A 98 -11.30 0.51 -12.17
C VAL A 98 -9.90 0.82 -12.71
N ARG A 99 -9.60 0.28 -13.89
CA ARG A 99 -8.34 0.53 -14.60
C ARG A 99 -8.63 1.34 -15.84
N ASP A 100 -8.15 2.58 -15.90
CA ASP A 100 -8.23 3.29 -17.17
C ASP A 100 -7.24 2.67 -18.17
N SER A 101 -7.75 2.44 -19.37
CA SER A 101 -6.96 2.01 -20.53
C SER A 101 -6.17 3.17 -21.12
N ARG A 102 -6.65 4.41 -20.93
CA ARG A 102 -6.06 5.64 -21.45
C ARG A 102 -5.08 6.21 -20.44
N ALA A 103 -3.96 6.73 -20.95
CA ALA A 103 -3.02 7.48 -20.14
C ALA A 103 -3.38 8.97 -20.20
N GLU A 104 -3.35 9.63 -19.04
CA GLU A 104 -3.54 11.07 -18.95
C GLU A 104 -2.21 11.78 -19.22
N GLN A 105 -2.22 12.79 -20.08
CA GLN A 105 -1.04 13.65 -20.28
C GLN A 105 -1.07 14.77 -19.25
N VAL A 106 -0.07 14.83 -18.38
CA VAL A 106 0.07 15.90 -17.37
C VAL A 106 1.41 16.56 -17.55
N GLY A 107 1.41 17.76 -18.12
CA GLY A 107 2.64 18.40 -18.59
C GLY A 107 3.35 17.52 -19.61
N GLU A 108 4.61 17.15 -19.33
CA GLU A 108 5.43 16.32 -20.21
C GLU A 108 5.27 14.81 -19.95
N ILE A 109 4.71 14.41 -18.80
CA ILE A 109 4.60 13.00 -18.42
C ILE A 109 3.24 12.39 -18.78
N LYS A 110 3.27 11.09 -19.10
CA LYS A 110 2.06 10.27 -19.26
C LYS A 110 1.79 9.48 -17.99
N ILE A 111 0.62 9.67 -17.41
CA ILE A 111 0.23 9.02 -16.15
C ILE A 111 -0.82 7.96 -16.44
N LYS A 112 -0.65 6.78 -15.84
CA LYS A 112 -1.68 5.75 -15.80
C LYS A 112 -2.34 5.73 -14.43
N VAL A 113 -3.66 5.85 -14.42
CA VAL A 113 -4.48 5.89 -13.21
C VAL A 113 -5.24 4.57 -13.04
N GLU A 114 -5.28 4.08 -11.81
CA GLU A 114 -6.11 2.95 -11.37
C GLU A 114 -6.83 3.38 -10.09
N CYS A 115 -8.14 3.12 -9.99
CA CYS A 115 -8.98 3.49 -8.85
C CYS A 115 -9.39 2.23 -8.09
N ILE A 116 -9.05 2.17 -6.81
CA ILE A 116 -9.24 1.03 -5.93
C ILE A 116 -10.26 1.42 -4.86
N PRO A 117 -11.44 0.79 -4.81
CA PRO A 117 -12.41 1.06 -3.75
C PRO A 117 -11.88 0.55 -2.41
N VAL A 118 -12.13 1.31 -1.35
CA VAL A 118 -11.85 0.89 0.03
C VAL A 118 -13.15 0.37 0.61
N PHE A 119 -13.26 -0.95 0.73
CA PHE A 119 -14.47 -1.60 1.22
C PHE A 119 -14.42 -1.82 2.72
N PHE A 120 -15.49 -1.49 3.42
CA PHE A 120 -15.61 -1.68 4.86
C PHE A 120 -17.09 -1.76 5.27
N ALA A 121 -17.40 -2.64 6.22
CA ALA A 121 -18.75 -2.80 6.77
C ALA A 121 -19.86 -2.94 5.72
N GLY A 122 -19.59 -3.62 4.60
CA GLY A 122 -20.58 -3.89 3.55
C GLY A 122 -20.71 -2.79 2.48
N ARG A 123 -19.88 -1.76 2.50
CA ARG A 123 -19.91 -0.67 1.52
C ARG A 123 -18.54 -0.09 1.18
N VAL A 124 -18.47 0.67 0.09
CA VAL A 124 -17.28 1.46 -0.25
C VAL A 124 -17.29 2.77 0.56
N ILE A 125 -16.25 2.98 1.35
CA ILE A 125 -16.11 4.14 2.23
C ILE A 125 -15.19 5.22 1.65
N ALA A 126 -14.29 4.84 0.75
CA ALA A 126 -13.34 5.72 0.08
C ALA A 126 -12.85 5.08 -1.22
N VAL A 127 -12.08 5.82 -2.01
CA VAL A 127 -11.39 5.32 -3.21
C VAL A 127 -9.94 5.76 -3.16
N ILE A 128 -9.01 4.85 -3.40
CA ILE A 128 -7.59 5.17 -3.63
C ILE A 128 -7.40 5.36 -5.13
N SER A 129 -6.90 6.51 -5.57
CA SER A 129 -6.37 6.65 -6.93
C SER A 129 -4.86 6.42 -6.91
N ARG A 130 -4.40 5.48 -7.74
CA ARG A 130 -3.00 5.08 -7.89
C ARG A 130 -2.45 5.62 -9.20
N HIS A 131 -1.45 6.48 -9.11
CA HIS A 131 -0.93 7.23 -10.26
C HIS A 131 0.52 6.81 -10.56
N ARG A 132 0.77 6.38 -11.80
CA ARG A 132 2.09 5.89 -12.24
C ARG A 132 2.57 6.62 -13.48
N ASN A 133 3.86 6.98 -13.51
CA ASN A 133 4.50 7.48 -14.73
C ASN A 133 4.71 6.33 -15.73
N LEU A 134 4.01 6.38 -16.86
CA LEU A 134 4.04 5.37 -17.92
C LEU A 134 5.43 5.19 -18.55
N GLU A 135 6.25 6.24 -18.60
CA GLU A 135 7.57 6.18 -19.23
C GLU A 135 8.53 5.30 -18.45
N THR A 136 8.42 5.31 -17.12
CA THR A 136 9.18 4.44 -16.22
C THR A 136 8.72 2.97 -16.29
N MET A 137 7.62 2.67 -16.99
CA MET A 137 7.05 1.32 -17.04
C MET A 137 7.54 0.45 -18.22
N ARG A 138 8.39 0.97 -19.12
CA ARG A 138 8.66 0.32 -20.42
C ARG A 138 9.42 -1.02 -20.33
N THR A 139 10.29 -1.20 -19.34
CA THR A 139 11.02 -2.47 -19.14
C THR A 139 11.17 -2.76 -17.65
N PRO A 140 10.19 -3.42 -17.00
CA PRO A 140 10.24 -3.66 -15.57
C PRO A 140 11.26 -4.75 -15.21
N SER A 141 11.99 -4.54 -14.12
CA SER A 141 12.88 -5.56 -13.55
C SER A 141 12.10 -6.72 -12.90
N ARG A 142 12.75 -7.86 -12.64
CA ARG A 142 12.16 -8.99 -11.89
C ARG A 142 11.64 -8.57 -10.51
N LEU A 143 12.36 -7.65 -9.86
CA LEU A 143 11.98 -7.08 -8.57
C LEU A 143 10.69 -6.27 -8.71
N GLU A 144 10.64 -5.35 -9.67
CA GLU A 144 9.46 -4.51 -9.92
C GLU A 144 8.23 -5.34 -10.28
N LEU A 145 8.38 -6.40 -11.08
CA LEU A 145 7.29 -7.31 -11.41
C LEU A 145 6.72 -7.98 -10.16
N ASN A 146 7.58 -8.51 -9.28
CA ASN A 146 7.14 -9.13 -8.03
C ASN A 146 6.47 -8.12 -7.09
N TYR A 147 7.06 -6.93 -6.94
CA TYR A 147 6.52 -5.87 -6.10
C TYR A 147 5.12 -5.44 -6.59
N ARG A 148 4.95 -5.25 -7.90
CA ARG A 148 3.66 -4.92 -8.51
C ARG A 148 2.61 -6.01 -8.32
N GLU A 149 3.01 -7.27 -8.42
CA GLU A 149 2.08 -8.39 -8.23
C GLU A 149 1.59 -8.47 -6.78
N ILE A 150 2.51 -8.29 -5.82
CA ILE A 150 2.17 -8.20 -4.39
C ILE A 150 1.23 -7.01 -4.14
N ALA A 151 1.55 -5.84 -4.71
CA ALA A 151 0.70 -4.66 -4.63
C ALA A 151 -0.73 -4.94 -5.10
N ASN A 152 -0.87 -5.60 -6.25
CA ASN A 152 -2.16 -5.94 -6.82
C ASN A 152 -2.96 -6.89 -5.92
N HIS A 153 -2.31 -7.82 -5.22
CA HIS A 153 -2.98 -8.66 -4.22
C HIS A 153 -3.49 -7.83 -3.03
N ILE A 154 -2.69 -6.90 -2.49
CA ILE A 154 -3.13 -6.06 -1.38
C ILE A 154 -4.25 -5.12 -1.82
N TYR A 155 -4.21 -4.57 -3.04
CA TYR A 155 -5.30 -3.76 -3.58
C TYR A 155 -6.62 -4.54 -3.71
N ARG A 156 -6.57 -5.82 -4.10
CA ARG A 156 -7.74 -6.69 -4.07
C ARG A 156 -8.25 -6.88 -2.64
N MET A 157 -7.35 -7.14 -1.69
CA MET A 157 -7.74 -7.23 -0.29
C MET A 157 -8.39 -5.94 0.23
N ILE A 158 -7.94 -4.75 -0.20
CA ILE A 158 -8.58 -3.47 0.15
C ILE A 158 -9.99 -3.38 -0.44
N ALA A 159 -10.16 -3.76 -1.71
CA ALA A 159 -11.46 -3.78 -2.40
C ALA A 159 -12.42 -4.81 -1.81
N GLU A 160 -11.90 -5.88 -1.19
CA GLU A 160 -12.69 -6.91 -0.50
C GLU A 160 -12.88 -6.63 1.00
N GLY A 161 -12.21 -5.61 1.55
CA GLY A 161 -12.24 -5.26 2.98
C GLY A 161 -11.36 -6.12 3.89
N ASN A 162 -10.46 -6.92 3.32
CA ASN A 162 -9.52 -7.81 3.99
C ASN A 162 -8.18 -7.15 4.40
N PHE A 163 -7.95 -5.88 4.03
CA PHE A 163 -6.75 -5.11 4.40
C PHE A 163 -7.10 -3.68 4.87
N PRO A 164 -6.43 -3.12 5.90
CA PRO A 164 -5.42 -3.73 6.78
C PRO A 164 -5.91 -4.95 7.56
N VAL A 165 -4.99 -5.85 7.91
CA VAL A 165 -5.32 -7.06 8.68
C VAL A 165 -5.68 -6.66 10.11
N LYS A 166 -6.79 -7.20 10.64
CA LYS A 166 -7.26 -6.91 11.99
C LYS A 166 -6.25 -7.34 13.05
N ASP A 167 -6.26 -6.63 14.18
CA ASP A 167 -5.43 -6.92 15.37
C ASP A 167 -3.92 -6.93 15.13
N ASN A 168 -3.49 -6.42 13.98
CA ASN A 168 -2.08 -6.26 13.68
C ASN A 168 -1.60 -4.97 14.33
N VAL A 169 -1.12 -5.08 15.57
CA VAL A 169 -0.43 -3.97 16.24
C VAL A 169 1.00 -3.93 15.71
N TYR A 170 1.18 -3.57 14.44
CA TYR A 170 2.50 -3.13 13.99
C TYR A 170 2.73 -1.74 14.57
N LEU A 171 3.70 -1.65 15.48
CA LEU A 171 4.33 -0.38 15.83
C LEU A 171 5.04 0.14 14.57
N ALA A 172 4.32 0.93 13.77
CA ALA A 172 4.77 1.44 12.47
C ALA A 172 6.12 2.18 12.54
N GLU A 173 6.53 2.66 13.72
CA GLU A 173 7.81 3.34 13.92
C GLU A 173 9.03 2.42 13.77
N ALA A 174 8.91 1.12 14.02
CA ALA A 174 10.03 0.16 13.96
C ALA A 174 9.88 -0.93 12.87
N ALA A 175 8.81 -0.86 12.07
CA ALA A 175 8.60 -1.82 10.99
C ALA A 175 9.63 -1.63 9.87
N PRO A 176 10.22 -2.72 9.34
CA PRO A 176 11.11 -2.66 8.18
C PRO A 176 10.42 -1.99 6.99
N ARG A 177 11.16 -1.14 6.27
CA ARG A 177 10.73 -0.60 4.98
C ARG A 177 10.84 -1.70 3.93
N VAL A 178 10.11 -1.55 2.83
CA VAL A 178 10.23 -2.49 1.70
C VAL A 178 11.66 -2.57 1.13
N GLY A 179 12.40 -1.46 1.25
CA GLY A 179 13.79 -1.38 0.85
C GLY A 179 14.72 -2.25 1.70
N ASP A 180 14.36 -2.55 2.95
CA ASP A 180 15.23 -3.31 3.86
C ASP A 180 15.26 -4.79 3.49
N GLY A 181 14.18 -5.30 2.90
CA GLY A 181 14.06 -6.68 2.44
C GLY A 181 12.61 -7.08 2.23
N LEU A 182 12.33 -7.85 1.19
CA LEU A 182 11.02 -8.40 0.94
C LEU A 182 11.14 -9.88 0.57
N VAL A 183 10.33 -10.71 1.22
CA VAL A 183 10.20 -12.14 0.94
C VAL A 183 8.74 -12.43 0.62
N ARG A 184 8.49 -13.06 -0.53
CA ARG A 184 7.16 -13.49 -0.96
C ARG A 184 7.04 -14.99 -0.77
N LEU A 185 5.99 -15.41 -0.08
CA LEU A 185 5.72 -16.82 0.21
C LEU A 185 4.51 -17.33 -0.58
N ASN A 186 4.49 -18.64 -0.84
CA ASN A 186 3.26 -19.35 -1.20
C ASN A 186 2.51 -19.82 0.06
N VAL A 187 1.35 -20.45 -0.14
CA VAL A 187 0.50 -20.97 0.94
C VAL A 187 1.15 -22.09 1.77
N ALA A 188 2.18 -22.76 1.24
CA ALA A 188 2.95 -23.79 1.94
C ALA A 188 4.14 -23.21 2.72
N GLY A 189 4.35 -21.89 2.69
CA GLY A 189 5.48 -21.21 3.33
C GLY A 189 6.79 -21.32 2.55
N GLU A 190 6.75 -21.71 1.28
CA GLU A 190 7.92 -21.71 0.41
C GLU A 190 8.15 -20.32 -0.18
N VAL A 191 9.42 -19.93 -0.26
CA VAL A 191 9.84 -18.64 -0.79
C VAL A 191 9.76 -18.65 -2.31
N LEU A 192 8.80 -17.89 -2.85
CA LEU A 192 8.64 -17.67 -4.30
C LEU A 192 9.61 -16.62 -4.83
N PHE A 193 9.93 -15.64 -4.00
CA PHE A 193 10.80 -14.53 -4.36
C PHE A 193 11.44 -13.93 -3.11
N ALA A 194 12.71 -13.58 -3.22
CA ALA A 194 13.43 -12.81 -2.20
C ALA A 194 14.17 -11.63 -2.84
N SER A 195 13.94 -10.42 -2.33
CA SER A 195 14.66 -9.24 -2.82
C SER A 195 16.17 -9.36 -2.55
N PRO A 196 17.03 -8.66 -3.31
CA PRO A 196 18.48 -8.67 -3.08
C PRO A 196 18.86 -8.32 -1.63
N ASN A 197 18.14 -7.39 -1.01
CA ASN A 197 18.38 -6.98 0.37
C ASN A 197 17.93 -8.05 1.37
N ALA A 198 16.81 -8.74 1.11
CA ALA A 198 16.42 -9.90 1.91
C ALA A 198 17.49 -11.01 1.84
N ARG A 199 17.95 -11.36 0.64
CA ARG A 199 19.02 -12.37 0.46
C ARG A 199 20.31 -11.97 1.18
N SER A 200 20.67 -10.69 1.11
CA SER A 200 21.85 -10.16 1.82
C SER A 200 21.69 -10.23 3.34
N ALA A 201 20.49 -9.95 3.86
CA ALA A 201 20.19 -10.08 5.28
C ALA A 201 20.29 -11.54 5.76
N PHE A 202 19.70 -12.48 5.01
CA PHE A 202 19.78 -13.92 5.31
C PHE A 202 21.22 -14.46 5.26
N ASN A 203 22.03 -13.99 4.30
CA ASN A 203 23.45 -14.35 4.23
C ASN A 203 24.22 -13.88 5.47
N ARG A 204 23.99 -12.64 5.94
CA ARG A 204 24.64 -12.09 7.14
C ARG A 204 24.32 -12.86 8.43
N ILE A 205 23.17 -13.53 8.49
CA ILE A 205 22.77 -14.34 9.65
C ILE A 205 23.11 -15.83 9.50
N GLY A 206 23.86 -16.22 8.45
CA GLY A 206 24.40 -17.56 8.29
C GLY A 206 23.71 -18.43 7.24
N TRP A 207 22.76 -17.91 6.45
CA TRP A 207 22.16 -18.66 5.36
C TRP A 207 22.94 -18.45 4.05
N ASP A 208 23.80 -19.40 3.71
CA ASP A 208 24.70 -19.33 2.55
C ASP A 208 24.10 -19.89 1.25
N LYS A 209 22.90 -20.48 1.32
CA LYS A 209 22.18 -21.07 0.18
C LYS A 209 21.23 -20.07 -0.48
N ASP A 210 20.71 -20.44 -1.64
CA ASP A 210 19.61 -19.69 -2.22
C ASP A 210 18.36 -19.76 -1.33
N LEU A 211 17.66 -18.64 -1.21
CA LEU A 211 16.47 -18.54 -0.36
C LEU A 211 15.21 -18.97 -1.14
N GLU A 212 15.17 -18.69 -2.44
CA GLU A 212 14.04 -19.08 -3.30
C GLU A 212 13.92 -20.60 -3.41
N GLY A 213 12.68 -21.10 -3.39
CA GLY A 213 12.37 -22.53 -3.38
C GLY A 213 12.52 -23.22 -2.02
N GLN A 214 12.95 -22.51 -0.97
CA GLN A 214 13.07 -23.07 0.38
C GLN A 214 11.82 -22.78 1.21
N ASN A 215 11.49 -23.67 2.16
CA ASN A 215 10.48 -23.38 3.17
C ASN A 215 11.06 -22.42 4.23
N LEU A 216 10.46 -21.24 4.39
CA LEU A 216 11.02 -20.19 5.24
C LEU A 216 11.13 -20.61 6.71
N GLY A 217 10.16 -21.37 7.22
CA GLY A 217 10.19 -21.87 8.60
C GLY A 217 11.41 -22.76 8.85
N ARG A 218 11.66 -23.72 7.96
CA ARG A 218 12.84 -24.61 8.05
C ARG A 218 14.16 -23.85 7.94
N VAL A 219 14.21 -22.81 7.10
CA VAL A 219 15.38 -21.92 7.01
C VAL A 219 15.64 -21.27 8.35
N LEU A 220 14.63 -20.63 8.96
CA LEU A 220 14.76 -19.95 10.23
C LEU A 220 15.16 -20.91 11.37
N ASP A 221 14.55 -22.10 11.45
CA ASP A 221 14.88 -23.11 12.47
C ASP A 221 16.35 -23.55 12.40
N SER A 222 16.89 -23.68 11.19
CA SER A 222 18.29 -24.05 10.98
C SER A 222 19.28 -22.98 11.43
N LEU A 223 18.90 -21.70 11.34
CA LEU A 223 19.73 -20.55 11.73
C LEU A 223 19.75 -20.36 13.24
N VAL A 224 18.60 -20.56 13.91
CA VAL A 224 18.49 -20.54 15.39
C VAL A 224 19.35 -21.64 16.01
N SER A 225 19.40 -22.82 15.38
CA SER A 225 20.22 -23.94 15.86
C SER A 225 21.73 -23.71 15.76
N GLN A 226 22.17 -22.78 14.90
CA GLN A 226 23.59 -22.42 14.73
C GLN A 226 24.00 -21.22 15.59
N SER A 227 23.04 -20.40 16.01
CA SER A 227 23.27 -19.29 16.94
C SER A 227 23.21 -19.82 18.38
N SER A 228 24.38 -20.15 18.95
CA SER A 228 24.55 -20.40 20.39
C SER A 228 23.77 -19.36 21.22
N PRO A 229 23.22 -19.71 22.41
CA PRO A 229 22.39 -18.79 23.17
C PRO A 229 23.15 -17.48 23.37
N LEU A 230 22.49 -16.37 23.04
CA LEU A 230 22.98 -15.01 23.22
C LEU A 230 23.35 -14.82 24.70
N ASN A 231 24.59 -15.14 25.06
CA ASN A 231 25.14 -14.75 26.34
C ASN A 231 25.29 -13.23 26.30
N PRO A 232 24.60 -12.47 27.17
CA PRO A 232 24.85 -11.05 27.31
C PRO A 232 26.33 -10.87 27.64
N ARG A 233 27.08 -10.21 26.76
CA ARG A 233 28.38 -9.68 27.15
C ARG A 233 28.07 -8.45 28.00
N GLU A 234 28.20 -8.57 29.31
CA GLU A 234 28.28 -7.40 30.19
C GLU A 234 29.46 -6.56 29.71
N GLU A 235 29.17 -5.41 29.11
CA GLU A 235 30.16 -4.36 28.89
C GLU A 235 30.54 -3.78 30.24
N ASN A 236 31.64 -4.29 30.80
CA ASN A 236 32.33 -3.66 31.91
C ASN A 236 32.98 -2.36 31.40
N TRP A 237 32.33 -1.24 31.66
CA TRP A 237 32.95 0.08 31.59
C TRP A 237 33.83 0.27 32.84
N GLN A 238 35.15 0.26 32.67
CA GLN A 238 36.12 0.93 33.55
C GLN A 238 36.64 2.18 32.85
#